data_AF-X1CUD5-F1
#
_entry.id   AF-X1CUD5-F1
#
_cell.length_a   1.000
_cell.length_b   1.000
_cell.length_c   1.000
_cell.angle_alpha   90.00
_cell.angle_beta   90.00
_cell.angle_gamma   90.00
#
_symmetry.space_group_name_H-M   'P 1'
#
loop_
_entity.id
_entity.type
_entity.pdbx_description
1 polymer ?
#
loop_
_entity_poly.entity_id
_entity_poly.type
_entity_poly.pdbx_seq_one_letter_code
_entity_poly.pdbx_strand_id
1 'polypeptide(L)'
;ENDWADIDLSNAAAGVNLYPDKDQSLFEVWFGFKPGNYLVHTLVPTDRYLHTLEESTMYPSMTSATLRYLGPCKPTDSPYDDPRLVMYFVNDLEPVVLRLLVDTGIDFEKIVISVMVNKCKLKEIKTPTPEQRNRAKLIRYYEELRW
;
A
#
# COMPACT_ATOMS: atom_id res chain seq x y z
N GLU A 1 -25.08 -3.96 2.61
CA GLU A 1 -24.33 -3.57 1.40
C GLU A 1 -22.90 -4.05 1.55
N ASN A 2 -22.05 -4.03 0.50
CA ASN A 2 -20.63 -4.29 0.74
C ASN A 2 -20.05 -3.02 1.35
N ASP A 3 -19.73 -3.06 2.64
CA ASP A 3 -19.16 -1.91 3.34
C ASP A 3 -17.65 -1.90 3.13
N TRP A 4 -17.21 -1.04 2.20
CA TRP A 4 -15.80 -0.70 2.06
C TRP A 4 -15.56 0.78 2.32
N ALA A 5 -14.35 1.10 2.77
CA ALA A 5 -13.87 2.46 2.97
C ALA A 5 -12.52 2.63 2.29
N ASP A 6 -12.34 3.76 1.61
CA ASP A 6 -11.09 4.10 0.94
C ASP A 6 -10.33 5.12 1.79
N ILE A 7 -9.05 4.83 2.05
CA ILE A 7 -8.12 5.76 2.70
C ILE A 7 -7.09 6.21 1.66
N ASP A 8 -7.19 7.46 1.25
CA ASP A 8 -6.22 8.11 0.38
C ASP A 8 -4.96 8.48 1.18
N LEU A 9 -3.82 7.90 0.81
CA LEU A 9 -2.54 8.13 1.48
C LEU A 9 -1.83 9.40 1.02
N SER A 10 -2.27 10.03 -0.06
CA SER A 10 -1.63 11.19 -0.66
C SER A 10 -1.85 12.48 0.14
N ASN A 11 -1.25 13.57 -0.34
CA ASN A 11 -1.42 14.93 0.22
C ASN A 11 -2.63 15.67 -0.41
N ALA A 12 -3.58 14.95 -1.02
CA ALA A 12 -4.83 15.54 -1.50
C ALA A 12 -5.69 16.09 -0.34
N ALA A 13 -6.67 16.94 -0.64
CA ALA A 13 -7.48 17.62 0.38
C ALA A 13 -8.21 16.67 1.36
N ALA A 14 -8.56 15.45 0.90
CA ALA A 14 -9.18 14.40 1.72
C ALA A 14 -8.21 13.28 2.12
N GLY A 15 -6.94 13.39 1.74
CA GLY A 15 -5.90 12.41 2.03
C GLY A 15 -5.31 12.55 3.43
N VAL A 16 -4.57 11.53 3.87
CA VAL A 16 -3.94 11.50 5.19
C VAL A 16 -2.54 12.12 5.24
N ASN A 17 -2.08 12.72 4.13
CA ASN A 17 -0.84 13.48 4.01
C ASN A 17 0.44 12.68 4.33
N LEU A 18 0.59 11.48 3.75
CA LEU A 18 1.77 10.63 3.98
C LEU A 18 2.89 10.83 2.95
N TYR A 19 2.80 11.81 2.04
CA TYR A 19 3.83 12.04 1.04
C TYR A 19 4.79 13.14 1.47
N PRO A 20 6.08 13.04 1.13
CA PRO A 20 7.01 14.13 1.37
C PRO A 20 6.73 15.32 0.43
N ASP A 21 6.71 16.54 0.97
CA ASP A 21 6.61 17.77 0.15
C ASP A 21 7.93 18.18 -0.55
N LYS A 22 9.02 17.41 -0.34
CA LYS A 22 10.35 17.77 -0.83
C LYS A 22 10.85 16.69 -1.79
N ASP A 23 11.30 17.12 -2.97
CA ASP A 23 11.85 16.22 -4.01
C ASP A 23 13.02 15.35 -3.56
N GLN A 24 13.81 15.82 -2.59
CA GLN A 24 14.95 15.09 -2.04
C GLN A 24 14.61 14.25 -0.80
N SER A 25 13.32 13.97 -0.57
CA SER A 25 12.86 13.17 0.56
C SER A 25 12.19 11.90 0.06
N LEU A 26 12.49 10.80 0.73
CA LEU A 26 11.86 9.50 0.55
C LEU A 26 11.28 9.09 1.90
N PHE A 27 9.99 8.80 1.96
CA PHE A 27 9.39 8.23 3.15
C PHE A 27 9.27 6.73 2.95
N GLU A 28 9.93 5.96 3.82
CA GLU A 28 9.67 4.54 3.96
C GLU A 28 8.61 4.37 5.04
N VAL A 29 7.43 3.91 4.63
CA VAL A 29 6.25 3.84 5.48
C VAL A 29 5.83 2.41 5.70
N TRP A 30 5.74 2.03 6.96
CA TRP A 30 5.39 0.69 7.41
C TRP A 30 3.97 0.70 7.93
N PHE A 31 3.13 -0.21 7.44
CA PHE A 31 1.72 -0.33 7.78
C PHE A 31 1.47 -1.61 8.55
N GLY A 32 0.97 -1.51 9.78
CA GLY A 32 0.58 -2.65 10.60
C GLY A 32 -0.91 -2.67 10.88
N PHE A 33 -1.53 -3.84 10.96
CA PHE A 33 -2.97 -3.98 11.07
C PHE A 33 -3.36 -4.71 12.36
N LYS A 34 -4.31 -4.16 13.13
CA LYS A 34 -4.88 -4.91 14.27
C LYS A 34 -5.69 -6.11 13.75
N PRO A 35 -5.71 -7.23 14.47
CA PRO A 35 -6.55 -8.37 14.12
C PRO A 35 -8.02 -7.96 13.94
N GLY A 36 -8.67 -8.54 12.94
CA GLY A 36 -10.07 -8.31 12.61
C GLY A 36 -10.45 -9.05 11.32
N ASN A 37 -11.73 -9.04 10.98
CA ASN A 37 -12.27 -9.73 9.80
C ASN A 37 -12.48 -8.73 8.66
N TYR A 38 -11.38 -8.35 8.03
CA TYR A 38 -11.38 -7.42 6.90
C TYR A 38 -10.22 -7.71 5.95
N LEU A 39 -10.32 -7.17 4.75
CA LEU A 39 -9.34 -7.23 3.68
C LEU A 39 -8.82 -5.83 3.38
N VAL A 40 -7.54 -5.72 3.05
CA VAL A 40 -6.90 -4.46 2.65
C VAL A 40 -6.37 -4.59 1.24
N HIS A 41 -6.97 -3.86 0.32
CA HIS A 41 -6.50 -3.75 -1.05
C HIS A 41 -5.66 -2.48 -1.23
N THR A 42 -4.56 -2.59 -1.94
CA THR A 42 -3.76 -1.44 -2.35
C THR A 42 -4.15 -1.06 -3.77
N LEU A 43 -4.55 0.19 -3.98
CA LEU A 43 -4.82 0.76 -5.29
C LEU A 43 -3.78 1.83 -5.60
N VAL A 44 -3.22 1.80 -6.80
CA VAL A 44 -2.34 2.85 -7.32
C VAL A 44 -2.38 2.83 -8.85
N PRO A 45 -2.78 3.94 -9.53
CA PRO A 45 -3.46 5.09 -8.94
C PRO A 45 -4.83 4.70 -8.35
N THR A 46 -5.65 5.65 -7.91
CA THR A 46 -6.84 5.44 -7.05
C THR A 46 -7.87 4.41 -7.53
N ASP A 47 -7.91 4.08 -8.82
CA ASP A 47 -8.91 3.21 -9.44
C ASP A 47 -8.38 1.82 -9.84
N ARG A 48 -7.08 1.55 -9.63
CA ARG A 48 -6.45 0.30 -10.09
C ARG A 48 -5.82 -0.48 -8.95
N TYR A 49 -6.29 -1.71 -8.77
CA TYR A 49 -5.67 -2.66 -7.84
C TYR A 49 -4.21 -2.92 -8.23
N LEU A 50 -3.32 -2.89 -7.23
CA LEU A 50 -1.89 -3.14 -7.43
C LEU A 50 -1.59 -4.62 -7.68
N HIS A 51 -2.29 -5.51 -6.97
CA HIS A 51 -2.04 -6.96 -6.97
C HIS A 51 -3.08 -7.69 -7.83
N THR A 52 -3.02 -7.48 -9.14
CA THR A 52 -3.92 -8.14 -10.10
C THR A 52 -3.25 -9.35 -10.73
N LEU A 53 -4.05 -10.33 -11.14
CA LEU A 53 -3.60 -11.42 -11.99
C LEU A 53 -3.66 -10.98 -13.46
N GLU A 54 -2.82 -11.59 -14.32
CA GLU A 54 -2.82 -11.31 -15.76
C GLU A 54 -4.07 -11.86 -16.48
N GLU A 55 -4.75 -12.84 -15.87
CA GLU A 55 -5.97 -13.42 -16.41
C GLU A 55 -7.13 -12.42 -16.35
N SER A 56 -7.68 -12.09 -17.52
CA SER A 56 -8.69 -11.05 -17.72
C SER A 56 -9.97 -11.21 -16.87
N THR A 57 -10.33 -12.45 -16.53
CA THR A 57 -11.51 -12.77 -15.72
C THR A 57 -11.25 -12.76 -14.21
N MET A 58 -9.98 -12.69 -13.79
CA MET A 58 -9.54 -12.78 -12.41
C MET A 58 -9.12 -11.41 -11.86
N TYR A 59 -10.06 -10.47 -11.92
CA TYR A 59 -9.87 -9.11 -11.42
C TYR A 59 -10.56 -8.90 -10.05
N PRO A 60 -9.92 -8.19 -9.10
CA PRO A 60 -10.53 -7.93 -7.80
C PRO A 60 -11.87 -7.17 -7.93
N SER A 61 -12.89 -7.64 -7.21
CA SER A 61 -14.20 -7.01 -7.21
C SER A 61 -14.83 -7.05 -5.82
N MET A 62 -15.20 -5.88 -5.28
CA MET A 62 -15.77 -5.76 -3.94
C MET A 62 -17.19 -6.32 -3.85
N THR A 63 -17.88 -6.44 -4.98
CA THR A 63 -19.25 -6.94 -5.05
C THR A 63 -19.32 -8.45 -5.23
N SER A 64 -18.23 -9.09 -5.66
CA SER A 64 -18.16 -10.54 -5.85
C SER A 64 -17.80 -11.25 -4.55
N ALA A 65 -18.53 -12.30 -4.19
CA ALA A 65 -18.24 -13.13 -3.02
C ALA A 65 -16.89 -13.86 -3.12
N THR A 66 -16.33 -14.03 -4.32
CA THR A 66 -15.08 -14.78 -4.53
C THR A 66 -13.94 -13.86 -4.97
N LEU A 67 -14.19 -12.94 -5.90
CA LEU A 67 -13.14 -12.10 -6.48
C LEU A 67 -12.61 -11.03 -5.51
N ARG A 68 -13.33 -10.72 -4.43
CA ARG A 68 -12.86 -9.80 -3.37
C ARG A 68 -11.58 -10.27 -2.67
N TYR A 69 -11.30 -11.58 -2.72
CA TYR A 69 -10.14 -12.20 -2.10
C TYR A 69 -8.91 -12.28 -3.03
N LEU A 70 -8.95 -11.66 -4.21
CA LEU A 70 -7.81 -11.61 -5.14
C LEU A 70 -6.86 -10.47 -4.80
N GLY A 71 -5.66 -10.80 -4.31
CA GLY A 71 -4.62 -9.82 -4.00
C GLY A 71 -4.77 -8.93 -2.75
N PRO A 72 -5.72 -9.13 -1.80
CA PRO A 72 -5.72 -8.33 -0.58
C PRO A 72 -4.62 -8.77 0.39
N CYS A 73 -4.14 -7.82 1.17
CA CYS A 73 -3.45 -8.07 2.43
C CYS A 73 -4.47 -8.36 3.53
N LYS A 74 -4.25 -9.40 4.32
CA LYS A 74 -4.98 -9.66 5.57
C LYS A 74 -4.23 -9.06 6.76
N PRO A 75 -4.90 -8.80 7.90
CA PRO A 75 -4.22 -8.26 9.07
C PRO A 75 -3.04 -9.10 9.56
N THR A 76 -3.10 -10.42 9.36
CA THR A 76 -2.03 -11.36 9.72
C THR A 76 -0.79 -11.26 8.81
N ASP A 77 -0.93 -10.74 7.60
CA ASP A 77 0.20 -10.61 6.65
C ASP A 77 1.11 -9.45 7.03
N SER A 78 0.54 -8.42 7.68
CA SER A 78 1.28 -7.30 8.26
C SER A 78 0.71 -6.91 9.64
N PRO A 79 1.02 -7.69 10.69
CA PRO A 79 0.47 -7.48 12.03
C PRO A 79 0.78 -6.10 12.62
N TYR A 80 -0.07 -5.62 13.52
CA TYR A 80 0.07 -4.32 14.21
C TYR A 80 1.42 -4.17 14.93
N ASP A 81 1.84 -5.21 15.67
CA ASP A 81 3.06 -5.21 16.48
C ASP A 81 4.31 -5.59 15.69
N ASP A 82 4.16 -6.12 14.48
CA ASP A 82 5.24 -6.48 13.56
C ASP A 82 4.85 -6.11 12.11
N PRO A 83 4.85 -4.81 11.76
CA PRO A 83 4.47 -4.35 10.42
C PRO A 83 5.43 -4.90 9.35
N ARG A 84 4.88 -5.47 8.28
CA ARG A 84 5.61 -6.08 7.15
C ARG A 84 5.28 -5.46 5.80
N LEU A 85 4.13 -4.79 5.68
CA LEU A 85 3.76 -4.01 4.51
C LEU A 85 4.53 -2.69 4.52
N VAL A 86 5.48 -2.57 3.60
CA VAL A 86 6.33 -1.38 3.47
C VAL A 86 6.08 -0.73 2.11
N MET A 87 5.75 0.55 2.11
CA MET A 87 5.61 1.37 0.91
C MET A 87 6.60 2.53 0.92
N TYR A 88 7.01 2.97 -0.26
CA TYR A 88 7.95 4.07 -0.44
C TYR A 88 7.25 5.23 -1.12
N PHE A 89 7.22 6.39 -0.48
CA PHE A 89 6.59 7.60 -1.02
C PHE A 89 7.63 8.67 -1.32
N VAL A 90 7.47 9.31 -2.47
CA VAL A 90 8.23 10.45 -2.96
C VAL A 90 7.28 11.61 -3.23
N ASN A 91 7.83 12.81 -3.44
CA ASN A 91 7.01 13.96 -3.82
C ASN A 91 6.29 13.69 -5.15
N ASP A 92 5.04 14.14 -5.26
CA ASP A 92 4.21 14.02 -6.46
C ASP A 92 4.06 12.59 -7.01
N LEU A 93 4.07 11.56 -6.14
CA LEU A 93 3.70 10.20 -6.51
C LEU A 93 2.20 10.14 -6.86
N GLU A 94 1.82 9.27 -7.80
CA GLU A 94 0.42 8.93 -8.07
C GLU A 94 -0.31 8.47 -6.79
N PRO A 95 -1.57 8.89 -6.55
CA PRO A 95 -2.23 8.61 -5.29
C PRO A 95 -2.39 7.11 -5.03
N VAL A 96 -1.96 6.71 -3.84
CA VAL A 96 -2.09 5.35 -3.32
C VAL A 96 -3.26 5.32 -2.35
N VAL A 97 -4.18 4.38 -2.56
CA VAL A 97 -5.37 4.20 -1.72
C VAL A 97 -5.31 2.83 -1.05
N LEU A 98 -5.59 2.80 0.25
CA LEU A 98 -5.91 1.56 0.96
C LEU A 98 -7.43 1.40 0.98
N ARG A 99 -7.95 0.43 0.23
CA ARG A 99 -9.36 0.05 0.26
C ARG A 99 -9.57 -1.03 1.31
N LEU A 100 -10.27 -0.68 2.37
CA LEU A 100 -10.62 -1.53 3.50
C LEU A 100 -12.00 -2.13 3.26
N LEU A 101 -12.10 -3.46 3.23
CA LEU A 101 -13.37 -4.17 3.03
C LEU A 101 -13.66 -5.06 4.25
N VAL A 102 -14.79 -4.83 4.90
CA VAL A 102 -15.26 -5.72 5.97
C VAL A 102 -15.70 -7.06 5.37
N ASP A 103 -15.31 -8.16 6.01
CA ASP A 103 -15.60 -9.50 5.48
C ASP A 103 -17.09 -9.87 5.61
N THR A 104 -17.53 -10.83 4.80
CA THR A 104 -18.93 -11.24 4.72
C THR A 104 -19.43 -11.82 6.04
N GLY A 105 -20.62 -11.39 6.48
CA GLY A 105 -21.23 -11.86 7.72
C GLY A 105 -20.77 -11.11 8.98
N ILE A 106 -20.03 -10.01 8.80
CA ILE A 106 -19.61 -9.11 9.88
C ILE A 106 -20.38 -7.79 9.74
N ASP A 107 -21.25 -7.50 10.69
CA ASP A 107 -22.10 -6.30 10.67
C ASP A 107 -21.31 -5.01 10.97
N PHE A 108 -20.23 -5.13 11.77
CA PHE A 108 -19.37 -4.01 12.13
C PHE A 108 -17.97 -4.52 12.43
N GLU A 109 -16.96 -3.86 11.88
CA GLU A 109 -15.55 -4.14 12.16
C GLU A 109 -14.79 -2.83 12.37
N LYS A 110 -14.08 -2.72 13.49
CA LYS A 110 -13.26 -1.54 13.79
C LYS A 110 -11.85 -1.78 13.28
N ILE A 111 -11.49 -1.13 12.18
CA ILE A 111 -10.17 -1.26 11.57
C ILE A 111 -9.21 -0.24 12.20
N VAL A 112 -8.05 -0.72 12.65
CA VAL A 112 -6.98 0.13 13.22
C VAL A 112 -5.68 -0.19 12.50
N ILE A 113 -5.11 0.86 11.90
CA ILE A 113 -3.86 0.80 11.14
C ILE A 113 -2.79 1.54 11.92
N SER A 114 -1.67 0.88 12.21
CA SER A 114 -0.42 1.49 12.67
C SER A 114 0.35 1.99 11.46
N VAL A 115 0.84 3.22 11.52
CA VAL A 115 1.68 3.82 10.48
C VAL A 115 2.97 4.29 11.11
N MET A 116 4.10 3.77 10.63
CA MET A 116 5.44 4.19 11.04
C MET A 116 6.17 4.78 9.85
N VAL A 117 6.65 6.02 9.99
CA VAL A 117 7.30 6.76 8.90
C VAL A 117 8.77 6.93 9.21
N ASN A 118 9.63 6.36 8.38
CA ASN A 118 11.06 6.63 8.36
C ASN A 118 11.37 7.65 7.25
N LYS A 119 11.88 8.82 7.64
CA LYS A 119 12.17 9.94 6.72
C LYS A 119 13.62 9.87 6.25
N CYS A 120 13.80 9.60 4.97
CA CYS A 120 15.10 9.47 4.33
C CYS A 120 15.41 10.67 3.44
N LYS A 121 16.68 11.08 3.40
CA LYS A 121 17.18 12.07 2.44
C LYS A 121 17.75 11.36 1.21
N LEU A 122 17.24 11.70 0.04
CA LEU A 122 17.76 11.21 -1.24
C LEU A 122 19.04 11.95 -1.61
N LYS A 123 20.04 11.20 -2.08
CA LYS A 123 21.28 11.72 -2.61
C LYS A 123 21.74 10.83 -3.77
N GLU A 124 22.01 11.44 -4.91
CA GLU A 124 22.60 10.75 -6.05
C GLU A 124 24.04 10.32 -5.74
N ILE A 125 24.37 9.07 -6.07
CA ILE A 125 25.73 8.55 -6.08
C ILE A 125 26.12 8.32 -7.54
N LYS A 126 26.81 9.28 -8.16
CA LYS A 126 27.15 9.25 -9.59
C LYS A 126 27.92 8.00 -10.03
N THR A 127 28.83 7.52 -9.16
CA THR A 127 29.67 6.36 -9.43
C THR A 127 29.64 5.41 -8.23
N PRO A 128 28.64 4.52 -8.13
CA PRO A 128 28.51 3.63 -6.98
C PRO A 128 29.56 2.51 -7.03
N THR A 129 30.22 2.26 -5.90
CA THR A 129 31.21 1.19 -5.74
C THR A 129 30.53 -0.20 -5.81
N PRO A 130 31.27 -1.28 -6.10
CA PRO A 130 30.71 -2.64 -6.07
C PRO A 130 30.07 -2.99 -4.71
N GLU A 131 30.68 -2.59 -3.60
CA GLU A 131 30.14 -2.80 -2.26
C GLU A 131 28.81 -2.07 -2.05
N GLN A 132 28.70 -0.82 -2.50
CA GLN A 132 27.46 -0.04 -2.42
C GLN A 132 26.34 -0.70 -3.24
N ARG A 133 26.64 -1.19 -4.45
CA ARG A 133 25.66 -1.92 -5.27
C ARG A 133 25.20 -3.20 -4.60
N ASN A 134 26.12 -3.95 -3.98
CA ASN A 134 25.80 -5.20 -3.30
C ASN A 134 24.93 -5.00 -2.05
N ARG A 135 25.01 -3.84 -1.39
CA ARG A 135 24.18 -3.49 -0.23
C ARG A 135 22.91 -2.71 -0.59
N ALA A 136 22.78 -2.26 -1.84
CA ALA A 136 21.64 -1.44 -2.24
C ALA A 136 20.36 -2.27 -2.23
N LYS A 137 19.31 -1.70 -1.64
CA LYS A 137 17.95 -2.21 -1.78
C LYS A 137 17.37 -1.71 -3.09
N LEU A 138 16.94 -2.60 -3.96
CA LEU A 138 16.17 -2.23 -5.14
C LEU A 138 14.75 -1.84 -4.71
N ILE A 139 14.35 -0.61 -5.06
CA ILE A 139 12.98 -0.13 -4.91
C ILE A 139 12.44 0.04 -6.33
N ARG A 140 11.41 -0.74 -6.68
CA ARG A 140 10.77 -0.70 -8.00
C ARG A 140 9.63 0.30 -8.00
N TYR A 141 9.45 0.98 -9.11
CA TYR A 141 8.26 1.81 -9.30
C TYR A 141 7.02 0.93 -9.47
N TYR A 142 5.85 1.41 -9.02
CA TYR A 142 4.65 0.56 -9.01
C TYR A 142 4.23 0.09 -10.41
N GLU A 143 4.53 0.87 -11.46
CA GLU A 143 4.26 0.44 -12.84
C GLU A 143 5.09 -0.77 -13.23
N GLU A 144 6.30 -0.95 -12.69
CA GLU A 144 7.14 -2.15 -12.91
C GLU A 144 6.58 -3.41 -12.23
N LEU A 145 5.58 -3.28 -11.35
CA LEU A 145 4.94 -4.42 -10.68
C LEU A 145 3.77 -5.01 -11.48
N ARG A 146 3.41 -4.41 -12.61
CA ARG A 146 2.26 -4.78 -13.44
C ARG A 146 2.60 -5.73 -14.60
N TRP A 147 3.81 -6.30 -14.62
CA TRP A 147 4.35 -7.15 -15.68
C TRP A 147 4.82 -8.50 -15.16
#